data_AF-A0A2A2G6D6-F1
#
_entry.id   AF-A0A2A2G6D6-F1
#
_cell.length_a   1.000
_cell.length_b   1.000
_cell.length_c   1.000
_cell.angle_alpha   90.00
_cell.angle_beta   90.00
_cell.angle_gamma   90.00
#
_symmetry.space_group_name_H-M   'P 1'
#
loop_
_entity.id
_entity.type
_entity.pdbx_description
1 polymer ?
#
loop_
_entity_poly.entity_id
_entity_poly.type
_entity_poly.pdbx_seq_one_letter_code
_entity_poly.pdbx_strand_id
1 'polypeptide(L)'
;MCHSWSGIRDDLARSSTTLQSQRDYRAMRTAEPVLQPYVDTAALLSALHHGHLDHGARNAILAALVRASQGADRIADLALSVLLLALWPGLDAIRGRCLQRGVGSRDEIASELLARTTEQVRTLDLSRVNRIAATVLWNVERDLLRAARRETARQQSCAS
;
A
#
# COMPACT_ATOMS: atom_id res chain seq x y z
N MET A 1 -2.82 7.54 -19.86
CA MET A 1 -3.18 8.80 -19.19
C MET A 1 -2.39 8.88 -17.90
N CYS A 2 -1.79 10.03 -17.58
CA CYS A 2 -1.16 10.18 -16.27
C CYS A 2 -2.25 10.49 -15.24
N HIS A 3 -2.55 9.53 -14.36
CA HIS A 3 -3.48 9.75 -13.26
C HIS A 3 -2.78 10.63 -12.22
N SER A 4 -3.43 11.72 -11.80
CA SER A 4 -2.96 12.47 -10.65
C SER A 4 -2.91 11.54 -9.43
N TRP A 5 -2.00 11.81 -8.49
CA TRP A 5 -1.88 11.00 -7.27
C TRP A 5 -3.21 10.82 -6.53
N SER A 6 -4.02 11.89 -6.44
CA SER A 6 -5.39 11.81 -5.91
C SER A 6 -6.31 10.96 -6.79
N GLY A 7 -6.21 11.09 -8.12
CA GLY A 7 -6.98 10.26 -9.06
C GLY A 7 -6.71 8.76 -8.90
N ILE A 8 -5.46 8.36 -8.67
CA ILE A 8 -5.12 6.96 -8.38
C ILE A 8 -5.81 6.48 -7.10
N ARG A 9 -5.77 7.28 -6.03
CA ARG A 9 -6.46 6.95 -4.78
C ARG A 9 -7.96 6.79 -5.01
N ASP A 10 -8.55 7.73 -5.73
CA ASP A 10 -9.99 7.78 -5.96
C ASP A 10 -10.44 6.60 -6.83
N ASP A 11 -9.64 6.20 -7.81
CA ASP A 11 -9.89 5.01 -8.64
C ASP A 11 -9.76 3.71 -7.82
N LEU A 12 -8.74 3.60 -6.94
CA LEU A 12 -8.64 2.50 -5.99
C LEU A 12 -9.87 2.44 -5.06
N ALA A 13 -10.25 3.57 -4.46
CA ALA A 13 -11.39 3.65 -3.56
C ALA A 13 -12.71 3.26 -4.27
N ARG A 14 -12.92 3.76 -5.49
CA ARG A 14 -14.09 3.44 -6.31
C ARG A 14 -14.13 1.96 -6.70
N SER A 15 -12.99 1.39 -7.10
CA SER A 15 -12.90 -0.04 -7.42
C SER A 15 -13.18 -0.92 -6.20
N SER A 16 -12.82 -0.48 -4.99
CA SER A 16 -13.02 -1.22 -3.74
C SER A 16 -14.47 -1.22 -3.21
N THR A 17 -15.36 -0.41 -3.79
CA THR A 17 -16.75 -0.24 -3.34
C THR A 17 -17.80 -0.80 -4.31
N THR A 18 -17.37 -1.38 -5.44
CA THR A 18 -18.30 -2.03 -6.38
C THR A 18 -19.06 -3.20 -5.73
N LEU A 19 -20.22 -3.58 -6.29
CA LEU A 19 -20.97 -4.74 -5.80
C LEU A 19 -20.15 -6.04 -5.80
N GLN A 20 -19.25 -6.19 -6.78
CA GLN A 20 -18.36 -7.32 -6.87
C GLN A 20 -17.33 -7.29 -5.73
N SER A 21 -16.71 -6.13 -5.49
CA SER A 21 -15.78 -5.92 -4.38
C SER A 21 -16.43 -6.14 -3.01
N GLN A 22 -17.71 -5.79 -2.85
CA GLN A 22 -18.45 -6.08 -1.61
C GLN A 22 -18.64 -7.59 -1.38
N ARG A 23 -18.88 -8.37 -2.45
CA ARG A 23 -18.95 -9.84 -2.37
C ARG A 23 -17.60 -10.44 -2.01
N ASP A 24 -16.54 -9.94 -2.61
CA ASP A 24 -15.17 -10.40 -2.40
C ASP A 24 -14.69 -10.08 -0.98
N TYR A 25 -15.02 -8.88 -0.51
CA TYR A 25 -14.79 -8.48 0.87
C TYR A 25 -15.55 -9.38 1.86
N ARG A 26 -16.80 -9.74 1.56
CA ARG A 26 -17.57 -10.66 2.42
C ARG A 26 -16.93 -12.04 2.50
N ALA A 27 -16.39 -12.56 1.39
CA ALA A 27 -15.67 -13.82 1.38
C ALA A 27 -14.39 -13.73 2.22
N MET A 28 -13.57 -12.69 2.01
CA MET A 28 -12.37 -12.42 2.80
C MET A 28 -12.67 -12.28 4.30
N ARG A 29 -13.74 -11.53 4.65
CA ARG A 29 -14.21 -11.35 6.03
C ARG A 29 -14.64 -12.66 6.70
N THR A 30 -15.14 -13.61 5.92
CA THR A 30 -15.52 -14.93 6.43
C THR A 30 -14.28 -15.78 6.73
N ALA A 31 -13.22 -15.64 5.93
CA ALA A 31 -11.96 -16.36 6.10
C ALA A 31 -11.06 -15.78 7.20
N GLU A 32 -11.12 -14.47 7.45
CA GLU A 32 -10.21 -13.75 8.35
C GLU A 32 -10.98 -13.20 9.58
N PRO A 33 -10.87 -13.82 10.77
CA PRO A 33 -11.64 -13.42 11.96
C PRO A 33 -11.43 -11.96 12.37
N VAL A 34 -10.22 -11.43 12.19
CA VAL A 34 -9.87 -10.04 12.54
C VAL A 34 -10.67 -9.01 11.72
N LEU A 35 -11.21 -9.40 10.56
CA LEU A 35 -11.98 -8.52 9.70
C LEU A 35 -13.48 -8.52 10.02
N GLN A 36 -13.98 -9.51 10.79
CA GLN A 36 -15.41 -9.66 11.10
C GLN A 36 -16.08 -8.41 11.68
N PRO A 37 -15.43 -7.61 12.55
CA PRO A 37 -16.04 -6.39 13.09
C PRO A 37 -16.38 -5.32 12.04
N TYR A 38 -15.80 -5.40 10.84
CA TYR A 38 -15.92 -4.37 9.80
C TYR A 38 -16.87 -4.81 8.70
N VAL A 39 -18.02 -4.14 8.62
CA VAL A 39 -19.14 -4.52 7.73
C VAL A 39 -18.76 -4.45 6.24
N ASP A 40 -17.92 -3.51 5.85
CA ASP A 40 -17.46 -3.29 4.48
C ASP A 40 -16.04 -2.70 4.48
N THR A 41 -15.49 -2.48 3.27
CA THR A 41 -14.17 -1.90 3.07
C THR A 41 -14.08 -0.46 3.61
N ALA A 42 -15.16 0.30 3.57
CA ALA A 42 -15.19 1.69 4.06
C ALA A 42 -15.09 1.74 5.60
N ALA A 43 -15.83 0.88 6.31
CA ALA A 43 -15.76 0.75 7.76
C ALA A 43 -14.36 0.29 8.21
N LEU A 44 -13.76 -0.66 7.48
CA LEU A 44 -12.39 -1.13 7.72
C LEU A 44 -11.36 0.00 7.55
N LEU A 45 -11.40 0.72 6.43
CA LEU A 45 -10.50 1.83 6.15
C LEU A 45 -10.68 2.98 7.15
N SER A 46 -11.93 3.29 7.51
CA SER A 46 -12.25 4.28 8.54
C SER A 46 -11.60 3.92 9.88
N ALA A 47 -11.69 2.65 10.30
CA ALA A 47 -11.04 2.18 11.53
C ALA A 47 -9.50 2.23 11.46
N LEU A 48 -8.91 1.92 10.30
CA LEU A 48 -7.45 1.97 10.12
C LEU A 48 -6.91 3.40 10.13
N HIS A 49 -7.62 4.35 9.54
CA HIS A 49 -7.20 5.76 9.42
C HIS A 49 -7.56 6.61 10.64
N HIS A 50 -8.75 6.43 11.20
CA HIS A 50 -9.32 7.31 12.24
C HIS A 50 -9.65 6.58 13.55
N GLY A 51 -9.66 5.25 13.54
CA GLY A 51 -9.96 4.46 14.73
C GLY A 51 -8.82 4.44 15.74
N HIS A 52 -9.19 4.35 17.02
CA HIS A 52 -8.27 4.11 18.13
C HIS A 52 -7.94 2.61 18.24
N LEU A 53 -7.32 2.06 17.19
CA LEU A 53 -6.80 0.70 17.21
C LEU A 53 -5.45 0.69 17.92
N ASP A 54 -5.28 -0.24 18.87
CA ASP A 54 -3.94 -0.53 19.36
C ASP A 54 -3.04 -1.08 18.23
N HIS A 55 -1.74 -1.07 18.48
CA HIS A 55 -0.76 -1.50 17.48
C HIS A 55 -0.92 -2.97 17.07
N GLY A 56 -1.34 -3.85 17.98
CA GLY A 56 -1.56 -5.26 17.71
C GLY A 56 -2.77 -5.48 16.80
N ALA A 57 -3.90 -4.86 17.13
CA ALA A 57 -5.12 -4.92 16.33
C ALA A 57 -4.90 -4.36 14.91
N ARG A 58 -4.26 -3.19 14.80
CA ARG A 58 -3.91 -2.62 13.48
C ARG A 58 -2.98 -3.55 12.70
N ASN A 59 -1.96 -4.11 13.34
CA ASN A 59 -1.03 -5.01 12.65
C ASN A 59 -1.69 -6.32 12.23
N ALA A 60 -2.60 -6.88 13.04
CA ALA A 60 -3.34 -8.10 12.70
C ALA A 60 -4.24 -7.90 11.47
N ILE A 61 -4.92 -6.75 11.38
CA ILE A 61 -5.71 -6.38 10.19
C ILE A 61 -4.81 -6.30 8.95
N LEU A 62 -3.69 -5.59 9.06
CA LEU A 62 -2.75 -5.47 7.94
C LEU A 62 -2.16 -6.82 7.54
N ALA A 63 -1.94 -7.73 8.50
CA ALA A 63 -1.45 -9.09 8.24
C ALA A 63 -2.47 -9.92 7.47
N ALA A 64 -3.75 -9.84 7.84
CA ALA A 64 -4.83 -10.49 7.09
C ALA A 64 -4.92 -9.97 5.65
N LEU A 65 -4.82 -8.65 5.46
CA LEU A 65 -4.81 -8.05 4.12
C LEU A 65 -3.60 -8.47 3.29
N VAL A 66 -2.40 -8.51 3.88
CA VAL A 66 -1.20 -9.02 3.20
C VAL A 66 -1.39 -10.46 2.79
N ARG A 67 -1.83 -11.32 3.72
CA ARG A 67 -2.05 -12.75 3.44
C ARG A 67 -3.06 -12.97 2.32
N ALA A 68 -4.19 -12.28 2.35
CA ALA A 68 -5.18 -12.34 1.29
C ALA A 68 -4.60 -11.84 -0.05
N SER A 69 -3.82 -10.75 -0.04
CA SER A 69 -3.19 -10.18 -1.24
C SER A 69 -2.10 -11.05 -1.88
N GLN A 70 -1.54 -11.99 -1.12
CA GLN A 70 -0.55 -12.96 -1.59
C GLN A 70 -1.18 -14.20 -2.23
N GLY A 71 -2.52 -14.31 -2.23
CA GLY A 71 -3.26 -15.35 -2.96
C GLY A 71 -3.19 -15.17 -4.48
N ALA A 72 -3.82 -16.11 -5.21
CA ALA A 72 -3.87 -16.11 -6.67
C ALA A 72 -5.28 -15.84 -7.24
N ASP A 73 -6.24 -15.49 -6.39
CA ASP A 73 -7.63 -15.28 -6.76
C ASP A 73 -7.99 -13.80 -6.83
N ARG A 74 -9.23 -13.50 -7.24
CA ARG A 74 -9.74 -12.13 -7.30
C ARG A 74 -9.80 -11.42 -5.94
N ILE A 75 -9.81 -12.19 -4.84
CA ILE A 75 -9.76 -11.62 -3.48
C ILE A 75 -8.39 -10.98 -3.25
N ALA A 76 -7.33 -11.53 -3.84
CA ALA A 76 -5.99 -10.97 -3.75
C ALA A 76 -5.90 -9.54 -4.28
N ASP A 77 -6.50 -9.25 -5.44
CA ASP A 77 -6.50 -7.90 -6.03
C ASP A 77 -7.29 -6.90 -5.17
N LEU A 78 -8.43 -7.31 -4.61
CA LEU A 78 -9.19 -6.47 -3.68
C LEU A 78 -8.39 -6.22 -2.40
N ALA A 79 -7.80 -7.26 -1.81
CA ALA A 79 -7.01 -7.16 -0.58
C ALA A 79 -5.80 -6.23 -0.77
N LEU A 80 -5.11 -6.33 -1.90
CA LEU A 80 -4.03 -5.42 -2.28
C LEU A 80 -4.54 -3.99 -2.40
N SER A 81 -5.67 -3.76 -3.08
CA SER A 81 -6.26 -2.44 -3.25
C SER A 81 -6.63 -1.80 -1.90
N VAL A 82 -7.26 -2.57 -1.01
CA VAL A 82 -7.61 -2.12 0.35
C VAL A 82 -6.35 -1.86 1.19
N LEU A 83 -5.31 -2.69 1.06
CA LEU A 83 -4.04 -2.47 1.74
C LEU A 83 -3.33 -1.20 1.27
N LEU A 84 -3.31 -0.93 -0.04
CA LEU A 84 -2.76 0.31 -0.59
C LEU A 84 -3.52 1.54 -0.06
N LEU A 85 -4.86 1.46 0.01
CA LEU A 85 -5.69 2.51 0.61
C LEU A 85 -5.40 2.68 2.11
N ALA A 86 -5.22 1.58 2.85
CA ALA A 86 -4.87 1.62 4.27
C ALA A 86 -3.51 2.31 4.51
N LEU A 87 -2.51 2.02 3.67
CA LEU A 87 -1.17 2.62 3.74
C LEU A 87 -1.08 4.01 3.12
N TRP A 88 -2.13 4.47 2.43
CA TRP A 88 -2.11 5.69 1.63
C TRP A 88 -1.58 6.92 2.35
N PRO A 89 -1.96 7.23 3.61
CA PRO A 89 -1.40 8.40 4.30
C PRO A 89 0.13 8.35 4.44
N GLY A 90 0.68 7.15 4.67
CA GLY A 90 2.13 6.94 4.73
C GLY A 90 2.79 7.07 3.36
N LEU A 91 2.15 6.54 2.31
CA LEU A 91 2.63 6.66 0.93
C LEU A 91 2.62 8.12 0.45
N ASP A 92 1.57 8.87 0.77
CA ASP A 92 1.46 10.30 0.46
C ASP A 92 2.58 11.11 1.13
N ALA A 93 2.88 10.80 2.41
CA ALA A 93 3.98 11.42 3.12
C ALA A 93 5.35 11.10 2.49
N ILE A 94 5.57 9.85 2.05
CA ILE A 94 6.81 9.45 1.34
C ILE A 94 6.92 10.20 0.01
N ARG A 95 5.86 10.22 -0.79
CA ARG A 95 5.81 10.96 -2.06
C ARG A 95 6.16 12.43 -1.86
N GLY A 96 5.56 13.08 -0.85
CA GLY A 96 5.86 14.46 -0.49
C GLY A 96 7.35 14.68 -0.17
N ARG A 97 7.94 13.81 0.66
CA ARG A 97 9.38 13.87 1.00
C ARG A 97 10.29 13.66 -0.21
N CYS A 98 9.95 12.72 -1.11
CA CYS A 98 10.70 12.48 -2.34
C CYS A 98 10.69 13.71 -3.26
N LEU A 99 9.52 14.29 -3.49
CA LEU A 99 9.37 15.48 -4.33
C LEU A 99 10.13 16.68 -3.74
N GLN A 100 10.06 16.89 -2.42
CA GLN A 100 10.82 17.94 -1.73
C GLN A 100 12.35 17.76 -1.86
N ARG A 101 12.82 16.52 -2.00
CA ARG A 101 14.24 16.19 -2.20
C ARG A 101 14.66 16.16 -3.68
N GLY A 102 13.77 16.51 -4.61
CA GLY A 102 14.04 16.43 -6.05
C GLY A 102 14.21 15.00 -6.58
N VAL A 103 13.62 14.01 -5.91
CA VAL A 103 13.69 12.61 -6.31
C VAL A 103 12.60 12.30 -7.34
N GLY A 104 13.00 12.24 -8.61
CA GLY A 104 12.13 11.90 -9.75
C GLY A 104 11.07 12.96 -10.07
N SER A 105 10.36 12.77 -11.18
CA SER A 105 9.18 13.57 -11.52
C SER A 105 7.94 13.14 -10.73
N ARG A 106 6.88 13.96 -10.77
CA ARG A 106 5.60 13.67 -10.08
C ARG A 106 4.96 12.36 -10.51
N ASP A 107 5.19 11.97 -11.75
CA ASP A 107 4.55 10.82 -12.38
C ASP A 107 5.40 9.57 -12.16
N GLU A 108 6.72 9.70 -12.34
CA GLU A 108 7.70 8.66 -12.02
C GLU A 108 7.56 8.20 -10.57
N ILE A 109 7.51 9.16 -9.62
CA ILE A 109 7.43 8.80 -8.21
C ILE A 109 6.11 8.09 -7.87
N ALA A 110 5.00 8.44 -8.53
CA ALA A 110 3.71 7.82 -8.28
C ALA A 110 3.70 6.36 -8.74
N SER A 111 4.11 6.10 -9.98
CA SER A 111 4.20 4.74 -10.54
C SER A 111 5.20 3.89 -9.77
N GLU A 112 6.38 4.43 -9.46
CA GLU A 112 7.43 3.71 -8.75
C GLU A 112 7.00 3.36 -7.31
N LEU A 113 6.32 4.28 -6.62
CA LEU A 113 5.84 4.06 -5.27
C LEU A 113 4.81 2.93 -5.22
N LEU A 114 3.87 2.89 -6.16
CA LEU A 114 2.86 1.82 -6.26
C LEU A 114 3.50 0.48 -6.63
N ALA A 115 4.40 0.47 -7.61
CA ALA A 115 5.10 -0.74 -8.05
C ALA A 115 5.91 -1.34 -6.89
N ARG A 116 6.72 -0.53 -6.21
CA ARG A 116 7.51 -0.98 -5.06
C ARG A 116 6.66 -1.42 -3.89
N THR A 117 5.57 -0.71 -3.58
CA THR A 117 4.68 -1.10 -2.48
C THR A 117 4.02 -2.45 -2.78
N THR A 118 3.54 -2.63 -4.01
CA THR A 118 2.95 -3.90 -4.47
C THR A 118 3.95 -5.04 -4.36
N GLU A 119 5.18 -4.84 -4.82
CA GLU A 119 6.25 -5.84 -4.73
C GLU A 119 6.61 -6.16 -3.28
N GLN A 120 6.73 -5.14 -2.41
CA GLN A 120 7.00 -5.34 -0.99
C GLN A 120 5.91 -6.13 -0.29
N VAL A 121 4.64 -5.92 -0.64
CA VAL A 121 3.51 -6.68 -0.10
C VAL A 121 3.56 -8.13 -0.57
N ARG A 122 3.78 -8.36 -1.88
CA ARG A 122 3.83 -9.70 -2.47
C ARG A 122 4.95 -10.58 -1.92
N THR A 123 6.06 -9.96 -1.52
CA THR A 123 7.26 -10.65 -1.00
C THR A 123 7.39 -10.61 0.52
N LEU A 124 6.44 -10.00 1.23
CA LEU A 124 6.52 -9.83 2.69
C LEU A 124 6.42 -11.18 3.42
N ASP A 125 7.47 -11.53 4.18
CA ASP A 125 7.45 -12.69 5.06
C ASP A 125 6.77 -12.35 6.40
N LEU A 126 5.49 -12.73 6.50
CA LEU A 126 4.67 -12.52 7.70
C LEU A 126 5.16 -13.31 8.94
N SER A 127 6.06 -14.28 8.79
CA SER A 127 6.66 -14.98 9.95
C SER A 127 7.72 -14.16 10.67
N ARG A 128 8.26 -13.14 10.00
CA ARG A 128 9.36 -12.29 10.52
C ARG A 128 8.93 -10.86 10.82
N VAL A 129 7.79 -10.42 10.30
CA VAL A 129 7.37 -9.02 10.34
C VAL A 129 6.19 -8.81 11.28
N ASN A 130 6.45 -8.12 12.40
CA ASN A 130 5.45 -7.77 13.41
C ASN A 130 4.96 -6.32 13.33
N ARG A 131 5.49 -5.53 12.37
CA ARG A 131 5.11 -4.11 12.16
C ARG A 131 4.96 -3.85 10.67
N ILE A 132 3.87 -4.33 10.08
CA ILE A 132 3.67 -4.40 8.62
C ILE A 132 3.72 -3.02 7.98
N ALA A 133 2.89 -2.07 8.44
CA ALA A 133 2.86 -0.72 7.86
C ALA A 133 4.24 -0.06 7.90
N ALA A 134 4.90 -0.07 9.06
CA ALA A 134 6.22 0.53 9.21
C ALA A 134 7.27 -0.15 8.31
N THR A 135 7.25 -1.48 8.24
CA THR A 135 8.21 -2.26 7.44
C THR A 135 8.03 -1.98 5.95
N VAL A 136 6.80 -2.05 5.44
CA VAL A 136 6.49 -1.79 4.03
C VAL A 136 6.87 -0.35 3.68
N LEU A 137 6.38 0.64 4.43
CA LEU A 137 6.63 2.06 4.15
C LEU A 137 8.13 2.40 4.20
N TRP A 138 8.85 1.89 5.21
CA TRP A 138 10.28 2.16 5.35
C TRP A 138 11.11 1.49 4.25
N ASN A 139 10.81 0.24 3.90
CA ASN A 139 11.50 -0.44 2.79
C ASN A 139 11.27 0.29 1.46
N VAL A 140 10.02 0.68 1.19
CA VAL A 140 9.66 1.42 -0.03
C VAL A 140 10.41 2.76 -0.10
N GLU A 141 10.37 3.57 0.95
CA GLU A 141 11.08 4.86 0.98
C GLU A 141 12.59 4.66 0.81
N ARG A 142 13.18 3.70 1.53
CA ARG A 142 14.60 3.38 1.43
C ARG A 142 15.00 2.99 0.01
N ASP A 143 14.19 2.17 -0.66
CA ASP A 143 14.52 1.66 -1.98
C ASP A 143 14.35 2.73 -3.07
N LEU A 144 13.37 3.63 -2.92
CA LEU A 144 13.23 4.85 -3.75
C LEU A 144 14.47 5.74 -3.65
N LEU A 145 14.90 6.06 -2.42
CA LEU A 145 16.07 6.91 -2.20
C LEU A 145 17.37 6.26 -2.72
N ARG A 146 17.49 4.94 -2.60
CA ARG A 146 18.63 4.17 -3.16
C ARG A 146 18.63 4.20 -4.68
N ALA A 147 17.47 4.07 -5.33
CA ALA A 147 17.36 4.15 -6.79
C ALA A 147 17.77 5.53 -7.29
N ALA A 148 17.28 6.60 -6.66
CA ALA A 148 17.64 7.97 -7.01
C ALA A 148 19.14 8.24 -6.88
N ARG A 149 19.77 7.81 -5.78
CA ARG A 149 21.22 7.95 -5.58
C ARG A 149 22.05 7.25 -6.65
N ARG A 150 21.63 6.04 -7.06
CA ARG A 150 22.31 5.30 -8.15
C ARG A 150 22.21 6.05 -9.47
N GLU A 151 21.06 6.65 -9.75
CA GLU A 151 20.86 7.41 -10.98
C GLU A 151 21.71 8.67 -11.02
N THR A 152 21.75 9.44 -9.93
CA THR A 152 22.66 10.60 -9.80
C THR A 152 24.13 10.19 -9.97
N ALA A 153 24.56 9.09 -9.36
CA ALA A 153 25.93 8.60 -9.49
C ALA A 153 26.26 8.20 -10.95
N ARG A 154 25.32 7.55 -11.65
CA ARG A 154 25.48 7.22 -13.08
C ARG A 154 25.63 8.48 -13.94
N GLN A 155 24.77 9.46 -13.73
CA GLN A 155 24.81 10.73 -14.47
C GLN A 155 26.14 11.47 -14.25
N GLN A 156 26.66 11.49 -13.02
CA GLN A 156 27.98 12.06 -12.72
C GLN A 156 29.12 11.29 -13.41
N SER A 157 29.05 9.96 -13.45
CA SER A 157 30.07 9.13 -14.09
C SER A 157 30.07 9.19 -15.63
N CYS A 158 28.92 9.46 -16.26
CA CYS A 158 28.83 9.65 -17.72
C CYS A 158 29.14 11.08 -18.17
N ALA A 159 29.09 12.05 -17.26
CA ALA A 159 29.40 13.46 -17.52
C ALA A 159 30.87 13.82 -17.23
N SER A 160 31.67 12.88 -16.73
CA SER A 160 33.12 13.00 -16.50
C SER A 160 33.89 12.29 -17.61
#